data_AF-A0A3C1X4G8-F1
#
_entry.id   AF-A0A3C1X4G8-F1
#
_cell.length_a   1.000
_cell.length_b   1.000
_cell.length_c   1.000
_cell.angle_alpha   90.00
_cell.angle_beta   90.00
_cell.angle_gamma   90.00
#
_symmetry.space_group_name_H-M   'P 1'
#
loop_
_entity.id
_entity.type
_entity.pdbx_description
1 polymer ?
#
loop_
_entity_poly.entity_id
_entity_poly.type
_entity_poly.pdbx_seq_one_letter_code
_entity_poly.pdbx_strand_id
1 'polypeptide(L)'
;MPTFCRLAAAVDGRELKWDGQDLWPMLTGQATRRTSPLYWVAPEFQSRAVRQGDWKLIEDNSGKSAVYLLFDLATDPYERSDVAAGQPEQLQRMQQLLQEISRDDQRRGAGE
;
A
#
# COMPACT_ATOMS: atom_id res chain seq x y z
N MET A 1 -15.07 2.46 4.53
CA MET A 1 -14.97 3.93 4.64
C MET A 1 -15.01 4.35 6.11
N PRO A 2 -13.94 4.11 6.89
CA PRO A 2 -13.97 4.23 8.36
C PRO A 2 -14.09 5.68 8.89
N THR A 3 -13.43 6.66 8.26
CA THR A 3 -13.41 8.06 8.73
C THR A 3 -14.81 8.68 8.78
N PHE A 4 -15.60 8.55 7.70
CA PHE A 4 -16.95 9.10 7.66
C PHE A 4 -17.92 8.34 8.58
N CYS A 5 -17.80 7.01 8.70
CA CYS A 5 -18.58 6.23 9.66
C CYS A 5 -18.37 6.71 11.10
N ARG A 6 -17.11 6.97 11.49
CA ARG A 6 -16.79 7.57 12.79
C ARG A 6 -17.47 8.92 12.97
N LEU A 7 -17.36 9.82 11.98
CA LEU A 7 -17.90 11.18 12.07
C LEU A 7 -19.42 11.23 12.11
N ALA A 8 -20.09 10.33 11.39
CA ALA A 8 -21.54 10.23 11.37
C ALA A 8 -22.11 9.52 12.62
N ALA A 9 -21.27 9.09 13.57
CA ALA A 9 -21.64 8.16 14.64
C ALA A 9 -22.31 6.87 14.13
N ALA A 10 -22.06 6.53 12.86
CA ALA A 10 -22.61 5.36 12.18
C ALA A 10 -21.64 4.19 12.36
N VAL A 11 -21.61 3.65 13.58
CA VAL A 11 -21.03 2.34 13.89
C VAL A 11 -22.20 1.45 14.31
N ASP A 12 -22.73 0.71 13.35
CA ASP A 12 -23.90 -0.16 13.51
C ASP A 12 -23.59 -1.48 14.24
N GLY A 13 -22.48 -1.52 14.99
CA GLY A 13 -22.02 -2.70 15.73
C GLY A 13 -21.49 -3.84 14.85
N ARG A 14 -21.51 -3.71 13.51
CA ARG A 14 -20.93 -4.70 12.61
C ARG A 14 -19.43 -4.47 12.49
N GLU A 15 -18.66 -5.51 12.76
CA GLU A 15 -17.22 -5.50 12.52
C GLU A 15 -16.96 -5.67 11.02
N LEU A 16 -17.00 -4.54 10.31
CA LEU A 16 -16.69 -4.50 8.89
C LEU A 16 -15.17 -4.59 8.70
N LYS A 17 -14.72 -5.52 7.86
CA LYS A 17 -13.32 -5.69 7.48
C LYS A 17 -12.91 -4.59 6.49
N TRP A 18 -12.64 -3.40 7.01
CA TRP A 18 -12.23 -2.25 6.20
C TRP A 18 -10.78 -2.38 5.74
N ASP A 19 -10.53 -2.11 4.46
CA ASP A 19 -9.16 -1.91 3.95
C ASP A 19 -8.60 -0.52 4.29
N GLY A 20 -9.49 0.46 4.39
CA GLY A 20 -9.14 1.82 4.76
C GLY A 20 -8.84 1.99 6.25
N GLN A 21 -8.06 3.02 6.58
CA GLN A 21 -7.79 3.45 7.97
C GLN A 21 -8.60 4.72 8.29
N ASP A 22 -9.05 4.86 9.55
CA ASP A 22 -9.59 6.13 10.05
C ASP A 22 -8.51 7.22 10.04
N LEU A 23 -8.75 8.27 9.25
CA LEU A 23 -7.83 9.39 9.09
C LEU A 23 -8.11 10.54 10.06
N TRP A 24 -9.18 10.47 10.87
CA TRP A 24 -9.53 11.54 11.80
C TRP A 24 -8.41 11.95 12.75
N PRO A 25 -7.61 11.01 13.32
CA PRO A 25 -6.46 11.39 14.14
C PRO A 25 -5.43 12.23 13.38
N MET A 26 -5.24 12.00 12.07
CA MET A 26 -4.30 12.80 11.26
C MET A 26 -4.87 14.18 10.94
N LEU A 27 -6.16 14.25 10.61
CA LEU A 27 -6.83 15.51 10.29
C LEU A 27 -6.92 16.45 11.51
N THR A 28 -6.92 15.89 12.72
CA THR A 28 -6.97 16.64 13.99
C THR A 28 -5.61 16.85 14.64
N GLY A 29 -4.52 16.42 13.99
CA GLY A 29 -3.15 16.56 14.50
C GLY A 29 -2.78 15.61 15.65
N GLN A 30 -3.61 14.61 15.94
CA GLN A 30 -3.35 13.57 16.94
C GLN A 30 -2.42 12.46 16.43
N ALA A 31 -2.24 12.36 15.11
CA ALA A 31 -1.29 11.47 14.45
C ALA A 31 -0.63 12.19 13.27
N THR A 32 0.62 11.81 12.95
CA THR A 32 1.39 12.45 11.87
C THR A 32 1.62 11.56 10.66
N ARG A 33 1.41 10.24 10.79
CA ARG A 33 1.64 9.25 9.74
C ARG A 33 0.56 8.18 9.74
N ARG A 34 0.30 7.66 8.54
CA ARG A 34 -0.52 6.46 8.32
C ARG A 34 0.26 5.22 8.70
N THR A 35 -0.43 4.25 9.32
CA THR A 35 0.19 3.02 9.83
C THR A 35 0.07 1.87 8.85
N SER A 36 -1.05 1.78 8.14
CA SER A 36 -1.26 0.74 7.12
C SER A 36 -0.42 1.03 5.87
N PRO A 37 -0.19 0.06 4.98
CA PRO A 37 0.36 0.29 3.63
C PRO A 37 -0.74 0.75 2.65
N LEU A 38 -0.37 1.40 1.54
CA LEU A 38 -1.25 1.62 0.38
C LEU A 38 -0.86 0.60 -0.69
N TYR A 39 -1.85 0.07 -1.41
CA TYR A 39 -1.67 -0.95 -2.42
C TYR A 39 -2.47 -0.59 -3.67
N TRP A 40 -1.88 -0.86 -4.84
CA TRP A 40 -2.49 -0.62 -6.13
C TRP A 40 -2.22 -1.81 -7.05
N VAL A 41 -3.21 -2.13 -7.88
CA VAL A 41 -3.14 -3.17 -8.91
C VAL A 41 -3.60 -2.55 -10.22
N ALA A 42 -2.75 -2.62 -11.24
CA ALA A 42 -3.13 -2.27 -12.61
C ALA A 42 -4.00 -3.40 -13.22
N PRO A 43 -4.79 -3.10 -14.27
CA PRO A 43 -5.56 -4.12 -14.97
C PRO A 43 -4.74 -5.36 -15.31
N GLU A 44 -5.37 -6.54 -15.23
CA GLU A 44 -4.75 -7.84 -15.54
C GLU A 44 -3.46 -8.13 -14.74
N PHE A 45 -3.25 -7.47 -13.59
CA PHE A 45 -2.04 -7.60 -12.77
C PHE A 45 -0.73 -7.25 -13.52
N GLN A 46 -0.82 -6.46 -14.60
CA GLN A 46 0.34 -6.02 -15.39
C GLN A 46 1.33 -5.17 -14.57
N SER A 47 0.85 -4.53 -13.51
CA SER A 47 1.70 -3.87 -12.51
C SER A 47 1.02 -3.90 -11.15
N ARG A 48 1.82 -3.98 -10.09
CA ARG A 48 1.39 -3.81 -8.71
C ARG A 48 2.30 -2.82 -8.01
N ALA A 49 1.77 -2.06 -7.06
CA ALA A 49 2.57 -1.16 -6.25
C ALA A 49 2.16 -1.21 -4.79
N VAL A 50 3.13 -1.03 -3.90
CA VAL A 50 2.90 -0.85 -2.47
C VAL A 50 3.67 0.35 -1.95
N ARG A 51 3.05 1.13 -1.05
CA ARG A 51 3.69 2.24 -0.34
C ARG A 51 3.54 2.06 1.17
N GLN A 52 4.67 2.09 1.88
CA GLN A 52 4.70 2.11 3.34
C GLN A 52 5.62 3.23 3.82
N GLY A 53 5.01 4.25 4.44
CA GLY A 53 5.72 5.47 4.82
C GLY A 53 6.35 6.16 3.61
N ASP A 54 7.67 6.29 3.68
CA ASP A 54 8.49 6.97 2.69
C ASP A 54 8.87 6.05 1.52
N TRP A 55 8.72 4.73 1.68
CA TRP A 55 9.11 3.76 0.65
C TRP A 55 7.96 3.42 -0.29
N LYS A 56 8.25 3.38 -1.58
CA LYS A 56 7.35 2.86 -2.61
C LYS A 56 8.07 1.81 -3.44
N LEU A 57 7.40 0.67 -3.62
CA LEU A 57 7.81 -0.40 -4.51
C LEU A 57 6.81 -0.52 -5.65
N ILE A 58 7.32 -0.64 -6.87
CA ILE A 58 6.56 -1.01 -8.04
C ILE A 58 7.08 -2.34 -8.55
N GLU A 59 6.19 -3.27 -8.81
CA GLU A 59 6.44 -4.46 -9.59
C GLU A 59 5.78 -4.27 -10.95
N ASP A 60 6.59 -4.27 -12.00
CA ASP A 60 6.15 -4.23 -13.39
C ASP A 60 6.22 -5.64 -13.98
N ASN A 61 5.06 -6.18 -14.35
CA ASN A 61 4.89 -7.51 -14.95
C ASN A 61 4.52 -7.42 -16.44
N SER A 62 4.62 -6.25 -17.08
CA SER A 62 4.26 -6.08 -18.49
C SER A 62 5.24 -6.78 -19.45
N GLY A 63 6.46 -7.07 -19.00
CA GLY A 63 7.50 -7.74 -19.76
C GLY A 63 7.52 -9.27 -19.64
N LYS A 64 8.57 -9.89 -20.19
CA LYS A 64 8.80 -11.35 -20.07
C LYS A 64 9.11 -11.82 -18.64
N SER A 65 9.50 -10.89 -17.78
CA SER A 65 9.88 -11.16 -16.39
C SER A 65 9.55 -9.94 -15.55
N ALA A 66 9.17 -10.19 -14.29
CA ALA A 66 8.87 -9.14 -13.34
C ALA A 66 10.12 -8.28 -13.06
N VAL A 67 9.94 -6.96 -13.11
CA VAL A 67 10.97 -5.97 -12.72
C VAL A 67 10.48 -5.23 -11.49
N TYR A 68 11.37 -5.02 -10.52
CA TYR A 68 11.08 -4.27 -9.31
C TYR A 68 11.80 -2.94 -9.32
N LEU A 69 11.08 -1.87 -9.02
CA LEU A 69 11.60 -0.52 -8.85
C LEU A 69 11.32 -0.05 -7.42
N LEU A 70 12.34 0.48 -6.74
CA LEU A 70 12.24 0.95 -5.37
C LEU A 70 12.58 2.43 -5.29
N PHE A 71 11.71 3.21 -4.66
CA PHE A 71 11.87 4.66 -4.50
C PHE A 71 11.75 5.08 -3.03
N ASP A 72 12.61 6.01 -2.61
CA ASP A 72 12.49 6.76 -1.37
C ASP A 72 11.77 8.10 -1.64
N LEU A 73 10.49 8.16 -1.34
CA LEU A 73 9.64 9.33 -1.57
C LEU A 73 9.92 10.50 -0.63
N ALA A 74 10.67 10.30 0.47
CA ALA A 74 11.08 11.42 1.33
C ALA A 74 12.12 12.29 0.63
N THR A 75 13.03 11.67 -0.14
CA THR A 75 14.09 12.38 -0.88
C THR A 75 13.81 12.51 -2.37
N ASP A 76 13.00 11.63 -2.93
CA ASP A 76 12.66 11.57 -4.36
C ASP A 76 11.13 11.44 -4.58
N PRO A 77 10.36 12.49 -4.29
CA PRO A 77 8.90 12.47 -4.41
C PRO A 77 8.39 12.30 -5.86
N TYR A 78 9.29 12.41 -6.85
CA TYR A 78 8.97 12.28 -8.28
C TYR A 78 9.46 10.97 -8.89
N GLU A 79 9.98 10.03 -8.08
CA GLU A 79 10.36 8.68 -8.51
C GLU A 79 11.37 8.67 -9.68
N ARG A 80 12.36 9.56 -9.62
CA ARG A 80 13.38 9.72 -10.67
C ARG A 80 14.55 8.75 -10.52
N SER A 81 14.82 8.29 -9.30
CA SER A 81 15.98 7.47 -8.99
C SER A 81 15.56 6.14 -8.38
N ASP A 82 15.65 5.07 -9.17
CA ASP A 82 15.51 3.71 -8.65
C ASP A 82 16.71 3.36 -7.75
N VAL A 83 16.43 3.00 -6.51
CA VAL A 83 17.43 2.62 -5.50
C VAL A 83 17.42 1.12 -5.17
N ALA A 84 16.69 0.30 -5.94
CA ALA A 84 16.53 -1.14 -5.69
C ALA A 84 17.89 -1.88 -5.57
N ALA A 85 18.82 -1.62 -6.49
CA ALA A 85 20.14 -2.25 -6.47
C ALA A 85 21.02 -1.79 -5.31
N GLY A 86 20.83 -0.56 -4.83
CA GLY A 86 21.59 0.03 -3.72
C GLY A 86 21.04 -0.31 -2.34
N GLN A 87 19.78 -0.77 -2.24
CA GLN A 87 19.11 -1.06 -0.97
C GLN A 87 18.43 -2.44 -0.98
N PRO A 88 19.20 -3.55 -1.06
CA PRO A 88 18.65 -4.89 -1.20
C PRO A 88 17.78 -5.32 -0.01
N GLU A 89 18.13 -4.92 1.22
CA GLU A 89 17.34 -5.22 2.41
C GLU A 89 15.98 -4.50 2.39
N GLN A 90 15.96 -3.24 1.95
CA GLN A 90 14.71 -2.48 1.83
C GLN A 90 13.84 -3.03 0.71
N LEU A 91 14.45 -3.39 -0.43
CA LEU A 91 13.77 -4.05 -1.54
C LEU A 91 13.09 -5.34 -1.08
N GLN A 92 13.82 -6.22 -0.39
CA GLN A 92 13.29 -7.48 0.10
C GLN A 92 12.12 -7.28 1.06
N ARG A 93 12.22 -6.32 2.00
CA ARG A 93 11.13 -5.99 2.93
C ARG A 93 9.88 -5.54 2.18
N MET A 94 10.02 -4.63 1.22
CA MET A 94 8.89 -4.13 0.44
C MET A 94 8.29 -5.21 -0.47
N GLN A 95 9.11 -6.12 -1.00
CA GLN A 95 8.63 -7.26 -1.81
C GLN A 95 7.79 -8.22 -0.95
N GLN A 96 8.25 -8.54 0.26
CA GLN A 96 7.48 -9.37 1.19
C GLN A 96 6.14 -8.72 1.52
N LEU A 97 6.15 -7.43 1.84
CA LEU A 97 4.93 -6.66 2.10
C LEU A 97 3.97 -6.70 0.90
N LEU A 98 4.47 -6.51 -0.33
CA LEU A 98 3.65 -6.58 -1.55
C LEU A 98 3.02 -7.98 -1.72
N GLN A 99 3.79 -9.03 -1.49
CA GLN A 99 3.31 -10.41 -1.61
C GLN A 99 2.25 -10.74 -0.56
N GLU A 100 2.43 -10.28 0.68
CA GLU A 100 1.46 -10.48 1.76
C GLU A 100 0.12 -9.82 1.44
N ILE A 101 0.14 -8.54 1.04
CA ILE A 101 -1.07 -7.80 0.69
C ILE A 101 -1.75 -8.40 -0.54
N SER A 102 -0.97 -8.73 -1.58
CA SER A 102 -1.54 -9.31 -2.80
C SER A 102 -2.19 -10.68 -2.55
N ARG A 103 -1.65 -11.50 -1.63
CA ARG A 103 -2.29 -12.76 -1.24
C ARG A 103 -3.60 -12.54 -0.51
N ASP A 104 -3.67 -11.54 0.36
CA ASP A 104 -4.89 -11.21 1.09
C ASP A 104 -5.98 -10.69 0.14
N ASP A 105 -5.61 -9.81 -0.79
CA ASP A 105 -6.48 -9.28 -1.85
C ASP A 105 -7.09 -10.41 -2.70
N GLN A 106 -6.25 -11.33 -3.20
CA GLN A 106 -6.71 -12.49 -3.97
C GLN A 106 -7.65 -13.42 -3.19
N ARG A 107 -7.38 -13.64 -1.89
CA ARG A 107 -8.26 -14.46 -1.03
C ARG A 107 -9.63 -13.84 -0.86
N ARG A 108 -9.71 -12.52 -0.75
CA ARG A 108 -10.97 -11.80 -0.59
C ARG A 108 -11.78 -11.79 -1.88
N GLY A 109 -11.13 -11.57 -3.03
CA GLY A 109 -11.79 -11.61 -4.33
C GLY A 109 -12.27 -13.01 -4.77
N ALA A 110 -11.70 -14.08 -4.21
CA ALA A 110 -12.16 -15.45 -4.46
C ALA A 110 -13.37 -15.88 -3.61
N GLY A 111 -13.80 -15.04 -2.66
CA GLY A 111 -14.88 -15.33 -1.70
C GLY A 111 -16.23 -14.69 -2.04
N GLU A 112 -16.36 -14.08 -3.22
CA GLU A 112 -17.61 -13.47 -3.74
C GLU A 112 -18.28 -14.36 -4.80
#